data_AF-A0A564YJ53-F1
#
_entry.id   AF-A0A564YJ53-F1
#
_cell.length_a   1.000
_cell.length_b   1.000
_cell.length_c   1.000
_cell.angle_alpha   90.00
_cell.angle_beta   90.00
_cell.angle_gamma   90.00
#
_symmetry.space_group_name_H-M   'P 1'
#
loop_
_entity.id
_entity.type
_entity.pdbx_description
1 polymer ?
#
loop_
_entity_poly.entity_id
_entity_poly.type
_entity_poly.pdbx_seq_one_letter_code
_entity_poly.pdbx_strand_id
1 'polypeptide(L)' 'MLRSFLCRIPRRFSSSTPTFDSKHVEVLVCPLSKEPLTYDSEKQLLINKELKIAYKINDGIPNLIPEDALTEF' A
#
# COMPACT_ATOMS: atom_id res chain seq x y z
N MET A 1 8.95 3.38 46.62
CA MET A 1 9.77 4.09 45.61
C MET A 1 9.54 3.43 44.26
N LEU A 2 8.51 3.91 43.55
CA LEU A 2 8.10 3.38 42.25
C LEU A 2 8.92 4.10 41.17
N ARG A 3 9.93 3.46 40.59
CA ARG A 3 10.69 4.03 39.48
C ARG A 3 10.89 3.00 38.37
N SER A 4 9.88 3.00 37.51
CA SER A 4 10.08 3.14 36.07
C SER A 4 10.88 2.01 35.41
N PHE A 5 10.17 0.91 35.17
CA PHE A 5 10.39 0.00 34.05
C PHE A 5 10.32 0.77 32.71
N LEU A 6 11.33 1.59 32.42
CA LEU A 6 11.57 2.08 31.07
C LEU A 6 12.12 0.89 30.27
N CYS A 7 11.21 0.00 29.89
CA CYS A 7 11.38 -0.91 28.77
C CYS A 7 11.63 -0.02 27.55
N ARG A 8 12.90 0.30 27.31
CA ARG A 8 13.36 1.09 26.18
C ARG A 8 13.39 0.17 24.99
N ILE A 9 12.21 -0.18 24.47
CA ILE A 9 12.07 -1.02 23.28
C ILE A 9 12.70 -0.23 22.12
N PRO A 10 13.83 -0.67 21.53
CA PRO A 10 14.26 -0.09 20.27
C PRO A 10 13.22 -0.53 19.23
N ARG A 11 12.44 0.41 18.69
CA ARG A 11 11.60 0.13 17.53
C ARG A 11 12.53 -0.30 16.40
N ARG A 12 12.57 -1.59 16.10
CA ARG A 12 13.32 -2.16 14.98
C ARG A 12 12.57 -1.81 13.70
N PHE A 13 12.80 -0.62 13.15
CA PHE A 13 12.42 -0.30 11.79
C PHE A 13 13.41 -1.03 10.88
N SER A 14 12.99 -2.18 10.34
CA SER A 14 13.75 -2.94 9.37
C SER A 14 13.94 -2.07 8.12
N SER A 15 15.17 -1.59 7.90
CA SER A 15 15.57 -0.76 6.76
C SER A 15 15.84 -1.60 5.50
N SER A 16 14.95 -2.54 5.20
CA SER A 16 14.92 -3.23 3.92
C SER A 16 13.91 -2.49 3.05
N THR A 17 14.37 -1.71 2.09
CA THR A 17 13.54 -1.05 1.07
C THR A 17 12.53 -2.08 0.53
N PRO A 18 11.22 -1.90 0.77
CA PRO A 18 10.22 -2.84 0.28
C PRO A 18 10.14 -2.68 -1.23
N THR A 19 10.84 -3.55 -1.95
CA THR A 19 10.59 -3.69 -3.38
C THR A 19 9.19 -4.28 -3.47
N PHE A 20 8.24 -3.55 -4.06
CA PHE A 20 6.86 -4.00 -4.19
C PHE A 20 6.83 -5.19 -5.15
N ASP A 21 6.95 -6.39 -4.58
CA ASP A 21 6.91 -7.65 -5.30
C ASP A 21 5.52 -7.85 -5.88
N SER A 22 5.42 -8.04 -7.20
CA SER A 22 4.15 -8.21 -7.93
C SER A 22 3.28 -9.36 -7.39
N LYS A 23 3.87 -10.29 -6.63
CA LYS A 23 3.16 -11.37 -5.93
C LYS A 23 2.23 -10.89 -4.81
N HIS A 24 2.35 -9.66 -4.32
CA HIS A 24 1.41 -9.09 -3.35
C HIS A 24 0.11 -8.55 -3.98
N VAL A 25 0.06 -8.39 -5.30
CA VAL A 25 -1.09 -7.83 -6.02
C VAL A 25 -2.26 -8.80 -6.04
N GLU A 26 -2.00 -10.11 -5.99
CA GLU A 26 -3.02 -11.16 -6.07
C GLU A 26 -4.01 -11.17 -4.89
N VAL A 27 -3.72 -10.43 -3.80
CA VAL A 27 -4.60 -10.31 -2.61
C VAL A 27 -5.11 -8.88 -2.42
N LEU A 28 -4.68 -7.92 -3.24
CA LEU A 28 -5.03 -6.51 -3.09
C LEU A 28 -6.41 -6.22 -3.71
N VAL A 29 -7.39 -6.00 -2.85
CA VAL A 29 -8.77 -5.63 -3.22
C VAL A 29 -8.98 -4.12 -3.10
N CYS A 30 -9.87 -3.59 -3.93
CA CYS A 30 -10.30 -2.20 -3.88
C CYS A 30 -11.07 -1.91 -2.58
N PRO A 31 -10.77 -0.82 -1.85
CA PRO A 31 -11.49 -0.48 -0.62
C PRO A 31 -12.98 -0.12 -0.86
N LEU A 32 -13.35 0.21 -2.09
CA LEU A 32 -14.72 0.59 -2.46
C LEU A 32 -15.52 -0.61 -2.99
N SER A 33 -15.06 -1.23 -4.08
CA SER A 33 -15.79 -2.34 -4.72
C SER A 33 -15.50 -3.72 -4.09
N LYS A 34 -14.42 -3.86 -3.33
CA LYS A 34 -13.88 -5.17 -2.87
C LYS A 34 -13.42 -6.11 -3.99
N GLU A 35 -13.38 -5.60 -5.22
CA GLU A 35 -12.89 -6.30 -6.39
C GLU A 35 -11.36 -6.29 -6.46
N PRO A 36 -10.73 -7.29 -7.13
CA PRO A 36 -9.29 -7.36 -7.27
C PRO A 36 -8.73 -6.19 -8.12
N LEU A 37 -7.59 -5.65 -7.69
CA LEU A 37 -6.88 -4.60 -8.42
C LEU A 37 -5.84 -5.19 -9.39
N THR A 38 -5.70 -4.58 -10.57
CA THR A 38 -4.65 -4.93 -11.53
C THR A 38 -3.43 -4.06 -11.28
N TYR A 39 -2.26 -4.65 -11.09
CA TYR A 39 -1.02 -3.89 -10.99
C TYR A 39 -0.42 -3.59 -12.36
N ASP A 40 -0.14 -2.32 -12.58
CA ASP A 40 0.60 -1.80 -13.71
C ASP A 40 2.05 -1.54 -13.27
N SER A 41 2.98 -2.35 -13.76
CA SER A 41 4.41 -2.23 -13.43
C SER A 41 5.09 -1.05 -14.13
N GLU A 42 4.51 -0.56 -15.23
CA GLU A 42 5.09 0.54 -16.01
C GLU A 42 4.87 1.88 -15.29
N LYS A 43 3.68 2.07 -14.72
CA LYS A 43 3.28 3.29 -14.00
C LYS A 43 3.31 3.15 -12.48
N GLN A 44 3.57 1.94 -11.96
CA GLN A 44 3.44 1.60 -10.54
C GLN A 44 2.06 1.98 -9.97
N LEU A 45 1.00 1.60 -10.70
CA LEU A 45 -0.39 1.90 -10.35
C LEU A 45 -1.17 0.61 -10.07
N LEU A 46 -2.17 0.71 -9.20
CA LEU A 46 -3.17 -0.32 -8.98
C LEU A 46 -4.49 0.13 -9.60
N ILE A 47 -4.84 -0.47 -10.73
CA ILE A 47 -5.98 -0.07 -11.57
C ILE A 47 -7.20 -0.90 -11.20
N ASN A 48 -8.33 -0.23 -10.97
CA ASN A 48 -9.65 -0.82 -10.95
C ASN A 48 -10.37 -0.50 -12.28
N LYS A 49 -10.65 -1.54 -13.07
CA LYS A 49 -11.30 -1.40 -14.39
C LYS A 49 -12.80 -1.11 -14.30
N GLU A 50 -13.46 -1.53 -13.23
CA GLU A 50 -14.90 -1.37 -13.03
C GLU A 50 -15.24 0.08 -12.65
N LEU A 51 -14.55 0.61 -11.65
CA LEU A 51 -14.72 1.98 -11.19
C LEU A 51 -13.96 3.01 -12.03
N LYS A 52 -13.09 2.54 -12.93
CA LYS A 52 -12.18 3.39 -13.72
C LYS A 52 -11.38 4.35 -12.81
N ILE A 53 -10.77 3.78 -11.77
CA ILE A 53 -9.87 4.50 -10.87
C ILE A 53 -8.53 3.78 -10.75
N ALA A 54 -7.47 4.50 -10.41
CA ALA A 54 -6.15 3.95 -10.15
C ALA A 54 -5.53 4.51 -8.86
N TYR A 55 -4.86 3.65 -8.10
CA TYR A 55 -4.15 4.01 -6.89
C TYR A 55 -2.64 4.01 -7.13
N LYS A 56 -1.94 5.02 -6.61
CA LYS A 56 -0.48 5.13 -6.75
C LYS A 56 0.26 4.23 -5.77
N ILE A 57 1.45 3.78 -6.15
CA ILE A 57 2.39 3.13 -5.23
C ILE A 57 3.55 4.08 -4.98
N ASN A 58 3.77 4.44 -3.70
CA ASN A 58 4.84 5.34 -3.28
C ASN A 58 5.81 4.58 -2.36
N ASP A 59 7.09 4.56 -2.69
CA ASP A 59 8.13 3.84 -1.92
C ASP A 59 7.83 2.33 -1.73
N GLY A 60 7.14 1.73 -2.70
CA GLY A 60 6.67 0.34 -2.61
C GLY A 60 5.47 0.13 -1.68
N ILE A 61 4.85 1.22 -1.18
CA ILE A 61 3.64 1.19 -0.36
C ILE A 61 2.44 1.65 -1.20
N PRO A 62 1.42 0.80 -1.40
CA PRO A 62 0.19 1.18 -2.07
C PRO A 62 -0.59 2.26 -1.31
N ASN A 63 -0.92 3.37 -2.00
CA ASN A 63 -1.82 4.39 -1.48
C ASN A 63 -3.28 4.05 -1.79
N LEU A 64 -3.91 3.20 -0.98
CA LEU A 64 -5.32 2.81 -1.14
C LEU A 64 -6.30 3.80 -0.47
N ILE A 65 -6.03 5.10 -0.58
CA ILE A 65 -6.95 6.13 -0.11
C ILE A 65 -7.93 6.47 -1.26
N PRO A 66 -9.25 6.29 -1.09
CA PRO A 66 -10.23 6.54 -2.15
C PRO A 66 -10.25 7.99 -2.63
N GLU A 67 -9.89 8.94 -1.76
CA GLU A 67 -9.80 10.37 -2.11
C GLU A 67 -8.55 10.73 -2.94
N ASP A 68 -7.47 9.94 -2.85
CA ASP A 68 -6.23 10.15 -3.62
C ASP A 68 -6.23 9.32 -4.93
N ALA A 69 -7.33 8.61 -5.20
CA ALA A 69 -7.47 7.79 -6.38
C ALA A 69 -7.48 8.67 -7.65
N LEU A 70 -6.70 8.27 -8.64
CA LEU A 70 -6.69 8.88 -9.95
C LEU A 70 -7.88 8.37 -10.76
N THR A 71 -8.70 9.27 -11.28
CA THR A 71 -9.79 8.94 -12.23
C THR A 71 -9.34 9.01 -13.70
N GLU A 72 -8.08 9.38 -13.95
CA GLU A 72 -7.46 9.41 -15.28
C GLU A 72 -6.10 8.69 -15.23
N PHE A 73 -5.92 7.61 -16.00
CA PHE A 73 -4.71 6.79 -16.03
C PHE A 73 -4.54 6.06 -17.37
#